data_AF-A0A5C6MXG8-F1
#
_entry.id   AF-A0A5C6MXG8-F1
#
_cell.length_a   1.000
_cell.length_b   1.000
_cell.length_c   1.000
_cell.angle_alpha   90.00
_cell.angle_beta   90.00
_cell.angle_gamma   90.00
#
_symmetry.space_group_name_H-M   'P 1'
#
loop_
_entity.id
_entity.type
_entity.pdbx_description
1 polymer ?
#
loop_
_entity_poly.entity_id
_entity_poly.type
_entity_poly.pdbx_seq_one_letter_code
_entity_poly.pdbx_strand_id
1 'polypeptide(L)'
;RPPAMNPDIVKERQNATFNVEKLTNILDGSPEKTRRRREIESMVLNDPDFQEQDPNFLSRSERYDQAVRKSAQMILKLREFGISDPDEIYYYKNLAMANQHEALGLHFVMFLPTLYSQCDPQQSRKWIPLAQSFQVLGTYAQTEMGHDRPEPLDLHLGMFLPTLLNQATPEQMDRFFTPAWNLQIIGTYAQTEMGHGTHLRGLETTATFDPATQEFVLNSPTISSIKWWPGGLGKTSNHAIVLAQLHTQGNCHGLHAFIVPIRDMDTHVPLPGIVVGDIGPKFGFSEVDNGFLKLENVRIPLDNMLMKYAKVEPDGTYVKPPSAKLTYGTMVFIRSMIVGQSALALAKSCTIAIRYSAVRHQSELKPG
;
A
#
# COMPACT_ATOMS: atom_id res chain seq x y z
N ARG A 1 4.82 10.80 -38.60
CA ARG A 1 3.52 10.10 -38.76
C ARG A 1 3.45 9.02 -37.69
N PRO A 2 2.30 8.73 -37.06
CA PRO A 2 2.16 7.49 -36.28
C PRO A 2 2.42 6.28 -37.21
N PRO A 3 2.96 5.16 -36.69
CA PRO A 3 3.14 3.94 -37.47
C PRO A 3 1.78 3.42 -37.97
N ALA A 4 1.76 2.89 -39.19
CA ALA A 4 0.56 2.26 -39.72
C ALA A 4 0.18 1.02 -38.89
N MET A 5 -1.11 0.86 -38.58
CA MET A 5 -1.60 -0.30 -37.85
C MET A 5 -1.49 -1.56 -38.72
N ASN A 6 -1.09 -2.69 -38.12
CA ASN A 6 -1.02 -3.97 -38.83
C ASN A 6 -2.41 -4.30 -39.46
N PRO A 7 -2.47 -4.65 -40.77
CA PRO A 7 -3.72 -4.97 -41.47
C PRO A 7 -4.58 -6.05 -40.80
N ASP A 8 -3.97 -7.08 -40.21
CA ASP A 8 -4.69 -8.16 -39.53
C ASP A 8 -5.42 -7.63 -38.29
N ILE A 9 -4.77 -6.75 -37.52
CA ILE A 9 -5.40 -6.04 -36.39
C ILE A 9 -6.50 -5.07 -36.86
N VAL A 10 -6.38 -4.47 -38.05
CA VAL A 10 -7.44 -3.62 -38.62
C VAL A 10 -8.66 -4.48 -39.01
N LYS A 11 -8.43 -5.61 -39.68
CA LYS A 11 -9.45 -6.60 -40.06
C LYS A 11 -10.23 -7.11 -38.85
N GLU A 12 -9.54 -7.58 -37.81
CA GLU A 12 -10.25 -8.08 -36.61
C GLU A 12 -10.99 -6.99 -35.82
N ARG A 13 -10.56 -5.72 -35.91
CA ARG A 13 -11.34 -4.59 -35.38
C ARG A 13 -12.57 -4.26 -36.21
N GLN A 14 -12.53 -4.45 -37.53
CA GLN A 14 -13.68 -4.26 -38.42
C GLN A 14 -14.75 -5.36 -38.25
N ASN A 15 -14.34 -6.56 -37.82
CA ASN A 15 -15.24 -7.68 -37.53
C ASN A 15 -16.03 -7.52 -36.20
N ALA A 16 -15.83 -6.45 -35.43
CA ALA A 16 -16.42 -6.29 -34.10
C ALA A 16 -17.94 -6.04 -34.16
N THR A 17 -18.73 -6.95 -33.59
CA THR A 17 -20.20 -6.91 -33.59
C THR A 17 -20.80 -6.00 -32.52
N PHE A 18 -19.98 -5.31 -31.72
CA PHE A 18 -20.39 -4.41 -30.64
C PHE A 18 -19.51 -3.17 -30.57
N ASN A 19 -20.03 -2.12 -29.92
CA ASN A 19 -19.29 -0.87 -29.75
C ASN A 19 -18.33 -0.97 -28.54
N VAL A 20 -17.02 -0.99 -28.82
CA VAL A 20 -15.95 -1.10 -27.81
C VAL A 20 -15.90 0.08 -26.83
N GLU A 21 -16.32 1.29 -27.26
CA GLU A 21 -16.40 2.46 -26.39
C GLU A 21 -17.51 2.28 -25.34
N LYS A 22 -18.66 1.70 -25.73
CA LYS A 22 -19.72 1.36 -24.78
C LYS A 22 -19.25 0.34 -23.74
N LEU A 23 -18.45 -0.65 -24.14
CA LEU A 23 -17.85 -1.61 -23.19
C LEU A 23 -16.85 -0.91 -22.25
N THR A 24 -16.02 0.00 -22.78
CA THR A 24 -15.08 0.79 -21.96
C THR A 24 -15.83 1.60 -20.91
N ASN A 25 -16.89 2.31 -21.31
CA ASN A 25 -17.75 3.09 -20.41
C ASN A 25 -18.46 2.25 -19.33
N ILE A 26 -18.66 0.94 -19.55
CA ILE A 26 -19.19 0.01 -18.55
C ILE A 26 -18.09 -0.43 -17.57
N LEU A 27 -16.87 -0.67 -18.05
CA LEU A 27 -15.73 -1.06 -17.22
C LEU A 27 -15.24 0.09 -16.31
N ASP A 28 -15.20 1.31 -16.82
CA ASP A 28 -14.89 2.53 -16.05
C ASP A 28 -16.11 3.06 -15.25
N GLY A 29 -17.28 2.43 -15.39
CA GLY A 29 -18.53 2.82 -14.72
C GLY A 29 -19.27 4.04 -15.31
N SER A 30 -18.59 4.94 -16.04
CA SER A 30 -19.26 5.96 -16.85
C SER A 30 -18.42 6.48 -18.03
N PRO A 31 -19.04 7.16 -19.03
CA PRO A 31 -18.31 7.88 -20.09
C PRO A 31 -17.42 8.99 -19.52
N GLU A 32 -17.87 9.70 -18.48
CA GLU A 32 -17.12 10.75 -17.81
C GLU A 32 -15.87 10.20 -17.13
N LYS A 33 -15.96 9.06 -16.43
CA LYS A 33 -14.79 8.36 -15.85
C LYS A 33 -13.85 7.86 -16.94
N THR A 34 -14.38 7.31 -18.04
CA THR A 34 -13.58 6.91 -19.21
C THR A 34 -12.78 8.07 -19.79
N ARG A 35 -13.41 9.25 -19.92
CA ARG A 35 -12.75 10.47 -20.40
C ARG A 35 -11.68 10.94 -19.40
N ARG A 36 -12.03 11.02 -18.12
CA ARG A 36 -11.13 11.52 -17.06
C ARG A 36 -9.91 10.63 -16.85
N ARG A 37 -10.08 9.30 -16.88
CA ARG A 37 -8.97 8.35 -16.91
C ARG A 37 -8.02 8.65 -18.07
N ARG A 38 -8.53 8.79 -19.29
CA ARG A 38 -7.71 9.08 -20.49
C ARG A 38 -7.04 10.45 -20.46
N GLU A 39 -7.66 11.47 -19.86
CA GLU A 39 -7.02 12.77 -19.60
C GLU A 39 -5.77 12.58 -18.73
N ILE A 40 -5.89 11.86 -17.61
CA ILE A 40 -4.82 11.59 -16.66
C ILE A 40 -3.73 10.68 -17.25
N GLU A 41 -4.12 9.64 -17.99
CA GLU A 41 -3.19 8.81 -18.77
C GLU A 41 -2.37 9.68 -19.74
N SER A 42 -3.00 10.66 -20.39
CA SER A 42 -2.31 11.60 -21.28
C SER A 42 -1.44 12.61 -20.53
N MET A 43 -1.73 12.96 -19.27
CA MET A 43 -0.83 13.81 -18.47
C MET A 43 0.49 13.07 -18.22
N VAL A 44 0.42 11.83 -17.75
CA VAL A 44 1.60 11.01 -17.44
C VAL A 44 2.42 10.68 -18.70
N LEU A 45 1.78 10.24 -19.79
CA LEU A 45 2.50 9.78 -20.99
C LEU A 45 3.33 10.87 -21.67
N ASN A 46 2.99 12.14 -21.48
CA ASN A 46 3.71 13.28 -22.06
C ASN A 46 4.64 13.98 -21.06
N ASP A 47 4.68 13.54 -19.81
CA ASP A 47 5.57 14.08 -18.78
C ASP A 47 6.94 13.40 -18.86
N PRO A 48 8.03 14.15 -19.13
CA PRO A 48 9.36 13.59 -19.30
C PRO A 48 9.92 12.96 -18.01
N ASP A 49 9.42 13.31 -16.82
CA ASP A 49 9.93 12.75 -15.57
C ASP A 49 9.62 11.24 -15.43
N PHE A 50 8.61 10.72 -16.15
CA PHE A 50 8.26 9.29 -16.18
C PHE A 50 8.75 8.56 -17.45
N GLN A 51 9.46 9.25 -18.35
CA GLN A 51 10.09 8.65 -19.53
C GLN A 51 11.46 8.07 -19.17
N GLU A 52 11.67 6.77 -19.44
CA GLU A 52 12.82 6.03 -18.89
C GLU A 52 13.14 4.73 -19.65
N GLN A 53 14.27 4.11 -19.31
CA GLN A 53 14.69 2.81 -19.83
C GLN A 53 13.78 1.69 -19.29
N ASP A 54 13.44 0.71 -20.13
CA ASP A 54 12.68 -0.46 -19.69
C ASP A 54 13.44 -1.20 -18.56
N PRO A 55 12.84 -1.38 -17.37
CA PRO A 55 13.41 -2.15 -16.27
C PRO A 55 13.94 -3.53 -16.65
N ASN A 56 13.43 -4.15 -17.73
CA ASN A 56 13.98 -5.43 -18.23
C ASN A 56 15.48 -5.35 -18.57
N PHE A 57 16.01 -4.17 -18.90
CA PHE A 57 17.45 -3.94 -19.17
C PHE A 57 18.23 -3.35 -17.98
N LEU A 58 17.61 -3.23 -16.81
CA LEU A 58 18.20 -2.66 -15.59
C LEU A 58 18.50 -3.75 -14.56
N SER A 59 19.62 -3.60 -13.83
CA SER A 59 19.94 -4.42 -12.66
C SER A 59 18.97 -4.16 -11.50
N ARG A 60 18.98 -5.02 -10.49
CA ARG A 60 18.07 -4.88 -9.35
C ARG A 60 18.24 -3.57 -8.57
N SER A 61 19.45 -2.99 -8.49
CA SER A 61 19.61 -1.68 -7.83
C SER A 61 18.97 -0.59 -8.67
N GLU A 62 19.37 -0.48 -9.94
CA GLU A 62 18.85 0.56 -10.86
C GLU A 62 17.31 0.52 -10.97
N ARG A 63 16.69 -0.66 -10.91
CA ARG A 63 15.23 -0.82 -10.81
C ARG A 63 14.62 -0.21 -9.55
N TYR A 64 15.22 -0.45 -8.39
CA TYR A 64 14.79 0.13 -7.11
C TYR A 64 15.04 1.64 -7.09
N ASP A 65 16.22 2.08 -7.53
CA ASP A 65 16.61 3.49 -7.58
C ASP A 65 15.69 4.29 -8.53
N GLN A 66 15.33 3.69 -9.69
CA GLN A 66 14.31 4.22 -10.61
C GLN A 66 12.91 4.22 -9.98
N ALA A 67 12.50 3.16 -9.27
CA ALA A 67 11.19 3.13 -8.61
C ALA A 67 11.05 4.20 -7.52
N VAL A 68 12.06 4.37 -6.64
CA VAL A 68 12.08 5.44 -5.62
C VAL A 68 11.97 6.82 -6.26
N ARG A 69 12.77 7.09 -7.31
CA ARG A 69 12.74 8.35 -8.08
C ARG A 69 11.32 8.67 -8.58
N LYS A 70 10.65 7.69 -9.19
CA LYS A 70 9.29 7.85 -9.72
C LYS A 70 8.24 8.01 -8.63
N SER A 71 8.33 7.23 -7.56
CA SER A 71 7.38 7.30 -6.43
C SER A 71 7.39 8.71 -5.81
N ALA A 72 8.58 9.29 -5.65
CA ALA A 72 8.75 10.66 -5.17
C ALA A 72 8.18 11.70 -6.17
N GLN A 73 8.54 11.61 -7.46
CA GLN A 73 8.04 12.53 -8.48
C GLN A 73 6.51 12.45 -8.65
N MET A 74 5.94 11.25 -8.64
CA MET A 74 4.50 11.01 -8.67
C MET A 74 3.79 11.78 -7.55
N ILE A 75 4.27 11.69 -6.30
CA ILE A 75 3.64 12.38 -5.16
C ILE A 75 3.80 13.90 -5.27
N LEU A 76 4.91 14.41 -5.81
CA LEU A 76 5.07 15.85 -6.09
C LEU A 76 4.09 16.33 -7.17
N LYS A 77 3.96 15.61 -8.29
CA LYS A 77 3.07 15.94 -9.41
C LYS A 77 1.59 15.85 -9.03
N LEU A 78 1.20 14.84 -8.25
CA LEU A 78 -0.16 14.73 -7.71
C LEU A 78 -0.54 15.95 -6.85
N ARG A 79 0.40 16.45 -6.02
CA ARG A 79 0.22 17.69 -5.25
C ARG A 79 0.16 18.92 -6.16
N GLU A 80 1.06 19.04 -7.15
CA GLU A 80 1.11 20.14 -8.11
C GLU A 80 -0.20 20.29 -8.91
N PHE A 81 -0.74 19.18 -9.41
CA PHE A 81 -1.96 19.14 -10.19
C PHE A 81 -3.25 19.14 -9.33
N GLY A 82 -3.13 19.16 -8.00
CA GLY A 82 -4.27 19.13 -7.07
C GLY A 82 -5.11 17.84 -7.15
N ILE A 83 -4.55 16.75 -7.68
CA ILE A 83 -5.24 15.48 -7.87
C ILE A 83 -5.38 14.81 -6.49
N SER A 84 -6.55 15.00 -5.89
CA SER A 84 -6.94 14.44 -4.58
C SER A 84 -7.95 13.29 -4.68
N ASP A 85 -8.65 13.18 -5.81
CA ASP A 85 -9.60 12.09 -6.05
C ASP A 85 -8.85 10.74 -6.21
N PRO A 86 -9.21 9.69 -5.45
CA PRO A 86 -8.52 8.41 -5.48
C PRO A 86 -8.69 7.56 -6.73
N ASP A 87 -9.78 7.69 -7.49
CA ASP A 87 -9.86 7.04 -8.80
C ASP A 87 -8.88 7.74 -9.75
N GLU A 88 -8.74 9.07 -9.64
CA GLU A 88 -7.76 9.85 -10.39
C GLU A 88 -6.31 9.59 -9.97
N ILE A 89 -6.01 9.52 -8.67
CA ILE A 89 -4.69 9.14 -8.14
C ILE A 89 -4.35 7.71 -8.54
N TYR A 90 -5.34 6.80 -8.54
CA TYR A 90 -5.22 5.47 -9.10
C TYR A 90 -4.84 5.52 -10.59
N TYR A 91 -5.60 6.23 -11.45
CA TYR A 91 -5.27 6.37 -12.87
C TYR A 91 -3.87 6.98 -13.10
N TYR A 92 -3.47 7.97 -12.30
CA TYR A 92 -2.16 8.62 -12.38
C TYR A 92 -1.04 7.66 -11.96
N LYS A 93 -1.12 7.06 -10.76
CA LYS A 93 -0.14 6.07 -10.26
C LYS A 93 0.00 4.90 -11.22
N ASN A 94 -1.13 4.35 -11.66
CA ASN A 94 -1.19 3.22 -12.57
C ASN A 94 -0.26 3.44 -13.74
N LEU A 95 -0.34 4.59 -14.43
CA LEU A 95 0.49 4.83 -15.60
C LEU A 95 1.87 5.38 -15.26
N ALA A 96 2.01 6.18 -14.20
CA ALA A 96 3.30 6.73 -13.76
C ALA A 96 4.28 5.60 -13.43
N MET A 97 3.80 4.54 -12.79
CA MET A 97 4.60 3.35 -12.47
C MET A 97 4.63 2.29 -13.59
N ALA A 98 3.95 2.53 -14.73
CA ALA A 98 3.81 1.63 -15.89
C ALA A 98 2.92 0.38 -15.64
N ASN A 99 1.60 0.64 -15.56
CA ASN A 99 0.44 -0.24 -15.41
C ASN A 99 0.22 -0.90 -14.02
N GLN A 100 0.36 -0.15 -12.92
CA GLN A 100 0.53 -0.71 -11.55
C GLN A 100 -0.36 -0.02 -10.49
N HIS A 101 -1.32 -0.79 -9.97
CA HIS A 101 -2.17 -0.48 -8.81
C HIS A 101 -1.34 -0.62 -7.51
N GLU A 102 -1.68 -0.08 -6.34
CA GLU A 102 -2.85 0.73 -5.93
C GLU A 102 -2.45 1.79 -4.87
N ALA A 103 -3.37 2.60 -4.31
CA ALA A 103 -3.05 3.50 -3.17
C ALA A 103 -4.24 3.97 -2.32
N LEU A 104 -5.30 4.54 -2.94
CA LEU A 104 -6.29 5.35 -2.20
C LEU A 104 -7.77 5.01 -2.46
N GLY A 105 -8.11 4.15 -3.42
CA GLY A 105 -9.52 3.85 -3.80
C GLY A 105 -10.40 3.48 -2.60
N LEU A 106 -9.77 2.89 -1.59
CA LEU A 106 -10.20 2.67 -0.20
C LEU A 106 -11.05 3.81 0.41
N HIS A 107 -10.78 5.08 0.11
CA HIS A 107 -11.59 6.20 0.60
C HIS A 107 -13.02 6.16 0.01
N PHE A 108 -13.14 5.93 -1.31
CA PHE A 108 -14.41 6.05 -2.03
C PHE A 108 -15.24 4.78 -1.93
N VAL A 109 -14.58 3.62 -1.95
CA VAL A 109 -15.28 2.33 -1.87
C VAL A 109 -15.56 1.88 -0.44
N MET A 110 -14.92 2.46 0.59
CA MET A 110 -15.12 2.07 2.00
C MET A 110 -15.30 3.24 2.97
N PHE A 111 -14.43 4.26 2.98
CA PHE A 111 -14.52 5.31 4.01
C PHE A 111 -15.80 6.16 3.89
N LEU A 112 -16.11 6.70 2.71
CA LEU A 112 -17.36 7.42 2.46
C LEU A 112 -18.60 6.54 2.75
N PRO A 113 -18.73 5.31 2.22
CA PRO A 113 -19.77 4.35 2.61
C PRO A 113 -19.85 4.08 4.12
N THR A 114 -18.73 4.03 4.83
CA THR A 114 -18.68 3.86 6.30
C THR A 114 -19.26 5.08 7.01
N LEU A 115 -18.91 6.30 6.59
CA LEU A 115 -19.53 7.52 7.14
C LEU A 115 -21.04 7.56 6.86
N TYR A 116 -21.49 7.23 5.64
CA TYR A 116 -22.92 7.19 5.31
C TYR A 116 -23.72 6.13 6.08
N SER A 117 -23.09 5.04 6.54
CA SER A 117 -23.77 3.90 7.16
C SER A 117 -23.59 3.76 8.68
N GLN A 118 -22.57 4.41 9.26
CA GLN A 118 -22.20 4.24 10.68
C GLN A 118 -22.13 5.55 11.48
N CYS A 119 -22.14 6.72 10.85
CA CYS A 119 -22.18 7.98 11.59
C CYS A 119 -23.57 8.28 12.17
N ASP A 120 -23.61 8.72 13.43
CA ASP A 120 -24.82 9.30 14.02
C ASP A 120 -25.20 10.64 13.32
N PRO A 121 -26.39 11.22 13.58
CA PRO A 121 -26.85 12.45 12.90
C PRO A 121 -26.03 13.73 13.21
N GLN A 122 -25.12 13.69 14.18
CA GLN A 122 -24.23 14.80 14.55
C GLN A 122 -22.84 14.61 13.93
N GLN A 123 -22.30 13.38 13.99
CA GLN A 123 -21.14 12.94 13.24
C GLN A 123 -21.32 13.13 11.74
N SER A 124 -22.47 12.71 11.18
CA SER A 124 -22.78 12.79 9.75
C SER A 124 -22.65 14.22 9.23
N ARG A 125 -23.24 15.20 9.94
CA ARG A 125 -23.20 16.62 9.56
C ARG A 125 -21.81 17.26 9.69
N LYS A 126 -20.90 16.67 10.48
CA LYS A 126 -19.49 17.09 10.55
C LYS A 126 -18.66 16.40 9.48
N TRP A 127 -18.61 15.07 9.48
CA TRP A 127 -17.59 14.31 8.77
C TRP A 127 -17.91 14.03 7.30
N ILE A 128 -19.18 13.87 6.92
CA ILE A 128 -19.55 13.59 5.52
C ILE A 128 -19.17 14.77 4.60
N PRO A 129 -19.52 16.04 4.91
CA PRO A 129 -19.11 17.17 4.08
C PRO A 129 -17.59 17.33 4.01
N LEU A 130 -16.87 17.08 5.12
CA LEU A 130 -15.41 17.16 5.16
C LEU A 130 -14.73 16.04 4.35
N ALA A 131 -15.29 14.84 4.34
CA ALA A 131 -14.79 13.73 3.54
C ALA A 131 -15.08 13.94 2.04
N GLN A 132 -16.31 14.32 1.68
CA GLN A 132 -16.70 14.65 0.30
C GLN A 132 -15.92 15.83 -0.29
N SER A 133 -15.41 16.74 0.55
CA SER A 133 -14.58 17.88 0.14
C SER A 133 -13.08 17.69 0.37
N PHE A 134 -12.64 16.45 0.63
CA PHE A 134 -11.24 16.07 0.88
C PHE A 134 -10.55 16.72 2.10
N GLN A 135 -11.26 17.53 2.89
CA GLN A 135 -10.77 18.10 4.15
C GLN A 135 -10.53 17.02 5.23
N VAL A 136 -11.11 15.83 5.06
CA VAL A 136 -10.82 14.62 5.87
C VAL A 136 -10.69 13.40 4.95
N LEU A 137 -9.46 13.07 4.55
CA LEU A 137 -9.14 11.83 3.84
C LEU A 137 -9.07 10.63 4.80
N GLY A 138 -10.10 9.78 4.81
CA GLY A 138 -10.05 8.44 5.40
C GLY A 138 -9.83 7.33 4.36
N THR A 139 -9.74 6.07 4.81
CA THR A 139 -9.28 4.92 4.02
C THR A 139 -9.47 3.60 4.80
N TYR A 140 -9.19 2.45 4.20
CA TYR A 140 -9.40 1.10 4.76
C TYR A 140 -8.55 0.05 4.01
N ALA A 141 -7.29 -0.15 4.42
CA ALA A 141 -6.42 -1.26 3.92
C ALA A 141 -6.99 -2.64 4.34
N GLN A 142 -6.44 -3.85 4.16
CA GLN A 142 -5.09 -4.47 4.15
C GLN A 142 -5.26 -5.95 3.62
N THR A 143 -4.30 -6.80 3.21
CA THR A 143 -2.86 -6.76 2.80
C THR A 143 -2.74 -7.29 1.37
N GLU A 144 -1.76 -6.84 0.60
CA GLU A 144 -1.68 -7.09 -0.85
C GLU A 144 -0.76 -8.23 -1.33
N MET A 145 -1.18 -8.89 -2.40
CA MET A 145 -0.43 -9.83 -3.24
C MET A 145 -1.07 -9.87 -4.65
N GLY A 146 -0.93 -8.80 -5.45
CA GLY A 146 -1.68 -8.66 -6.71
C GLY A 146 -1.16 -7.65 -7.75
N HIS A 147 0.12 -7.28 -7.74
CA HIS A 147 0.64 -6.12 -8.50
C HIS A 147 1.55 -6.51 -9.66
N ASP A 148 1.24 -5.98 -10.85
CA ASP A 148 2.10 -6.04 -12.04
C ASP A 148 3.29 -5.09 -11.87
N ARG A 149 4.36 -5.59 -11.24
CA ARG A 149 5.45 -4.87 -10.55
C ARG A 149 4.96 -3.91 -9.41
N PRO A 150 5.83 -3.54 -8.45
CA PRO A 150 5.43 -2.74 -7.28
C PRO A 150 6.37 -1.54 -7.00
N GLU A 151 6.02 -0.68 -6.04
CA GLU A 151 6.83 0.46 -5.63
C GLU A 151 7.20 0.46 -4.13
N PRO A 152 8.36 1.01 -3.72
CA PRO A 152 8.77 1.01 -2.31
C PRO A 152 7.84 1.80 -1.36
N LEU A 153 6.96 2.65 -1.89
CA LEU A 153 5.94 3.37 -1.14
C LEU A 153 4.56 2.66 -1.07
N ASP A 154 4.40 1.46 -1.66
CA ASP A 154 3.14 0.71 -1.61
C ASP A 154 2.63 0.51 -0.17
N LEU A 155 3.50 0.05 0.75
CA LEU A 155 3.13 -0.12 2.15
C LEU A 155 3.13 1.20 2.96
N HIS A 156 3.61 2.30 2.40
CA HIS A 156 3.45 3.61 3.01
C HIS A 156 2.04 4.15 2.78
N LEU A 157 1.62 4.18 1.50
CA LEU A 157 0.33 4.70 1.05
C LEU A 157 -0.81 3.72 1.34
N GLY A 158 -0.64 2.44 1.00
CA GLY A 158 -1.65 1.39 1.10
C GLY A 158 -1.72 0.70 2.46
N MET A 159 -0.80 0.97 3.40
CA MET A 159 -0.80 0.33 4.74
C MET A 159 -0.53 1.28 5.91
N PHE A 160 0.60 2.00 5.92
CA PHE A 160 1.02 2.80 7.08
C PHE A 160 0.05 3.96 7.36
N LEU A 161 -0.17 4.84 6.38
CA LEU A 161 -1.12 5.95 6.47
C LEU A 161 -2.55 5.48 6.79
N PRO A 162 -3.08 4.41 6.14
CA PRO A 162 -4.35 3.80 6.54
C PRO A 162 -4.44 3.27 7.96
N THR A 163 -3.36 2.68 8.48
CA THR A 163 -3.36 2.13 9.84
C THR A 163 -3.38 3.25 10.88
N LEU A 164 -2.69 4.37 10.62
CA LEU A 164 -2.82 5.58 11.45
C LEU A 164 -4.27 6.07 11.46
N LEU A 165 -4.84 6.40 10.28
CA LEU A 165 -6.24 6.88 10.17
C LEU A 165 -7.26 5.96 10.86
N ASN A 166 -7.05 4.64 10.78
CA ASN A 166 -7.98 3.67 11.36
C ASN A 166 -7.75 3.35 12.83
N GLN A 167 -6.51 3.40 13.36
CA GLN A 167 -6.18 2.84 14.68
C GLN A 167 -5.46 3.82 15.64
N ALA A 168 -5.02 4.99 15.17
CA ALA A 168 -4.41 6.04 15.98
C ALA A 168 -5.44 6.93 16.70
N THR A 169 -5.01 7.57 17.79
CA THR A 169 -5.74 8.67 18.45
C THR A 169 -5.53 10.01 17.69
N PRO A 170 -6.29 11.09 17.97
CA PRO A 170 -6.05 12.39 17.33
C PRO A 170 -4.64 12.93 17.54
N GLU A 171 -4.07 12.74 18.73
CA GLU A 171 -2.73 13.23 19.10
C GLU A 171 -1.65 12.46 18.31
N GLN A 172 -1.86 11.16 18.11
CA GLN A 172 -1.01 10.30 17.28
C GLN A 172 -1.16 10.63 15.78
N MET A 173 -2.35 11.04 15.32
CA MET A 173 -2.56 11.53 13.97
C MET A 173 -1.75 12.82 13.72
N ASP A 174 -1.83 13.80 14.61
CA ASP A 174 -1.05 15.03 14.48
C ASP A 174 0.47 14.76 14.51
N ARG A 175 0.92 13.89 15.42
CA ARG A 175 2.34 13.53 15.58
C ARG A 175 2.92 12.70 14.42
N PHE A 176 2.16 11.76 13.85
CA PHE A 176 2.70 10.79 12.88
C PHE A 176 2.07 10.87 11.49
N PHE A 177 0.78 11.13 11.34
CA PHE A 177 0.13 11.14 10.03
C PHE A 177 0.54 12.36 9.20
N THR A 178 0.57 13.56 9.78
CA THR A 178 0.92 14.78 9.03
C THR A 178 2.36 14.76 8.50
N PRO A 179 3.40 14.39 9.29
CA PRO A 179 4.75 14.20 8.76
C PRO A 179 4.84 13.05 7.74
N ALA A 180 4.05 11.99 7.91
CA ALA A 180 4.03 10.87 6.98
C ALA A 180 3.41 11.24 5.63
N TRP A 181 2.27 11.93 5.62
CA TRP A 181 1.62 12.46 4.42
C TRP A 181 2.55 13.41 3.63
N ASN A 182 3.40 14.14 4.35
CA ASN A 182 4.41 15.03 3.78
C ASN A 182 5.67 14.32 3.26
N LEU A 183 5.83 13.00 3.46
CA LEU A 183 7.04 12.18 3.21
C LEU A 183 8.24 12.51 4.10
N GLN A 184 8.05 13.18 5.24
CA GLN A 184 9.08 13.34 6.26
C GLN A 184 9.26 12.02 7.03
N ILE A 185 8.14 11.37 7.38
CA ILE A 185 8.13 9.99 7.84
C ILE A 185 7.79 9.08 6.66
N ILE A 186 8.68 8.14 6.33
CA ILE A 186 8.38 7.09 5.36
C ILE A 186 8.17 5.80 6.14
N GLY A 187 7.01 5.19 5.94
CA GLY A 187 6.46 4.17 6.83
C GLY A 187 6.15 2.85 6.13
N THR A 188 6.22 1.74 6.88
CA THR A 188 5.81 0.40 6.42
C THR A 188 5.06 -0.37 7.52
N TYR A 189 4.53 -1.55 7.20
CA TYR A 189 3.75 -2.38 8.13
C TYR A 189 4.42 -3.74 8.35
N ALA A 190 5.05 -3.90 9.51
CA ALA A 190 5.91 -5.01 9.88
C ALA A 190 5.20 -6.02 10.79
N GLN A 191 4.37 -6.87 10.16
CA GLN A 191 3.64 -7.95 10.83
C GLN A 191 4.31 -9.31 10.67
N THR A 192 4.42 -9.78 9.42
CA THR A 192 4.89 -11.13 9.07
C THR A 192 6.29 -11.36 9.62
N GLU A 193 6.51 -12.55 10.15
CA GLU A 193 7.78 -13.03 10.70
C GLU A 193 8.32 -14.19 9.86
N MET A 194 9.61 -14.46 9.95
CA MET A 194 10.26 -15.59 9.27
C MET A 194 9.58 -16.93 9.62
N GLY A 195 9.16 -17.12 10.88
CA GLY A 195 8.39 -18.30 11.31
C GLY A 195 6.87 -18.22 11.06
N HIS A 196 6.30 -17.02 10.90
CA HIS A 196 4.85 -16.81 11.05
C HIS A 196 4.28 -15.79 10.06
N GLY A 197 3.60 -16.29 9.02
CA GLY A 197 2.73 -15.51 8.13
C GLY A 197 1.24 -15.76 8.37
N THR A 198 0.78 -17.00 8.17
CA THR A 198 -0.65 -17.35 8.28
C THR A 198 -1.15 -17.42 9.72
N HIS A 199 -0.35 -18.02 10.62
CA HIS A 199 -0.73 -18.22 12.02
C HIS A 199 -0.31 -17.03 12.89
N LEU A 200 -0.99 -15.90 12.73
CA LEU A 200 -0.66 -14.63 13.41
C LEU A 200 -0.61 -14.75 14.94
N ARG A 201 -1.43 -15.61 15.56
CA ARG A 201 -1.39 -15.86 17.00
C ARG A 201 -0.06 -16.44 17.49
N GLY A 202 0.76 -17.00 16.61
CA GLY A 202 2.10 -17.51 16.91
C GLY A 202 3.23 -16.50 16.80
N LEU A 203 2.97 -15.26 16.35
CA LEU A 203 4.01 -14.22 16.24
C LEU A 203 4.77 -14.06 17.56
N GLU A 204 6.09 -13.98 17.45
CA GLU A 204 7.05 -14.09 18.54
C GLU A 204 7.62 -12.73 18.97
N THR A 205 7.50 -11.68 18.15
CA THR A 205 7.92 -10.32 18.54
C THR A 205 7.10 -9.85 19.75
N THR A 206 7.77 -9.49 20.84
CA THR A 206 7.14 -9.00 22.09
C THR A 206 7.23 -7.48 22.18
N ALA A 207 6.22 -6.84 22.77
CA ALA A 207 6.23 -5.45 23.23
C ALA A 207 5.85 -5.42 24.71
N THR A 208 6.84 -5.29 25.59
CA THR A 208 6.66 -5.35 27.05
C THR A 208 6.65 -3.95 27.64
N PHE A 209 5.58 -3.58 28.33
CA PHE A 209 5.46 -2.28 28.98
C PHE A 209 6.31 -2.19 30.25
N ASP A 210 6.98 -1.05 30.43
CA ASP A 210 7.78 -0.68 31.58
C ASP A 210 7.17 0.56 32.27
N PRO A 211 6.37 0.38 33.34
CA PRO A 211 5.74 1.50 34.05
C PRO A 211 6.71 2.48 34.72
N ALA A 212 7.98 2.10 34.93
CA ALA A 212 8.96 2.98 35.55
C ALA A 212 9.49 4.07 34.59
N THR A 213 9.43 3.81 33.28
CA THR A 213 9.83 4.74 32.21
C THR A 213 8.66 5.20 31.34
N GLN A 214 7.50 4.52 31.41
CA GLN A 214 6.36 4.68 30.52
C GLN A 214 6.72 4.41 29.05
N GLU A 215 7.45 3.31 28.84
CA GLU A 215 7.91 2.86 27.51
C GLU A 215 7.49 1.41 27.23
N PHE A 216 7.40 1.04 25.97
CA PHE A 216 7.41 -0.35 25.53
C PHE A 216 8.82 -0.76 25.11
N VAL A 217 9.30 -1.88 25.66
CA VAL A 217 10.50 -2.58 25.21
C VAL A 217 10.10 -3.60 24.16
N LEU A 218 10.46 -3.36 22.90
CA LEU A 218 10.21 -4.28 21.79
C LEU A 218 11.43 -5.16 21.51
N ASN A 219 11.18 -6.46 21.33
CA ASN A 219 12.25 -7.43 21.14
C ASN A 219 11.85 -8.55 20.17
N SER A 220 12.82 -8.99 19.36
CA SER A 220 12.78 -10.18 18.51
C SER A 220 13.58 -11.29 19.20
N PRO A 221 12.95 -12.15 20.03
CA PRO A 221 13.66 -13.11 20.89
C PRO A 221 14.37 -14.25 20.14
N THR A 222 13.99 -14.52 18.89
CA THR A 222 14.45 -15.66 18.09
C THR A 222 14.75 -15.24 16.64
N ILE A 223 15.44 -16.09 15.88
CA ILE A 223 15.62 -15.86 14.43
C ILE A 223 14.27 -15.94 13.70
N SER A 224 13.36 -16.82 14.13
CA SER A 224 12.01 -16.93 13.56
C SER A 224 11.14 -15.69 13.83
N SER A 225 11.35 -15.00 14.96
CA SER A 225 10.66 -13.73 15.31
C SER A 225 11.09 -12.51 14.51
N ILE A 226 12.13 -12.61 13.68
CA ILE A 226 12.56 -11.51 12.81
C ILE A 226 11.43 -11.23 11.82
N LYS A 227 10.97 -9.97 11.76
CA LYS A 227 9.96 -9.55 10.77
C LYS A 227 10.53 -9.77 9.37
N TRP A 228 9.75 -10.27 8.44
CA TRP A 228 10.21 -10.70 7.11
C TRP A 228 9.11 -10.52 6.06
N TRP A 229 9.46 -9.98 4.88
CA TRP A 229 8.61 -9.60 3.72
C TRP A 229 8.08 -8.16 3.58
N PRO A 230 7.90 -7.29 4.60
CA PRO A 230 7.31 -5.96 4.38
C PRO A 230 8.05 -5.12 3.31
N GLY A 231 7.33 -4.65 2.28
CA GLY A 231 7.87 -3.71 1.29
C GLY A 231 8.22 -2.36 1.92
N GLY A 232 9.23 -1.66 1.39
CA GLY A 232 9.75 -0.42 1.97
C GLY A 232 10.64 -0.62 3.20
N LEU A 233 10.58 -1.77 3.88
CA LEU A 233 11.31 -1.98 5.15
C LEU A 233 12.83 -2.06 4.96
N GLY A 234 13.29 -2.69 3.87
CA GLY A 234 14.70 -3.04 3.72
C GLY A 234 15.62 -1.83 3.59
N LYS A 235 15.16 -0.76 2.94
CA LYS A 235 15.93 0.46 2.66
C LYS A 235 15.11 1.75 2.73
N THR A 236 13.81 1.74 2.49
CA THR A 236 13.03 2.97 2.18
C THR A 236 12.45 3.65 3.42
N SER A 237 11.84 2.88 4.32
CA SER A 237 11.11 3.40 5.47
C SER A 237 12.06 3.76 6.63
N ASN A 238 11.83 4.93 7.24
CA ASN A 238 12.44 5.34 8.51
C ASN A 238 11.57 5.00 9.73
N HIS A 239 10.29 4.66 9.52
CA HIS A 239 9.37 4.14 10.54
C HIS A 239 8.70 2.82 10.11
N ALA A 240 8.30 2.00 11.07
CA ALA A 240 7.46 0.83 10.83
C ALA A 240 6.35 0.72 11.88
N ILE A 241 5.13 0.39 11.46
CA ILE A 241 4.11 -0.12 12.38
C ILE A 241 4.40 -1.60 12.58
N VAL A 242 4.95 -1.96 13.74
CA VAL A 242 5.28 -3.33 14.11
C VAL A 242 4.09 -3.96 14.82
N LEU A 243 3.68 -5.15 14.39
CA LEU A 243 2.67 -5.93 15.11
C LEU A 243 3.36 -6.90 16.08
N ALA A 244 3.12 -6.74 17.38
CA ALA A 244 3.79 -7.49 18.45
C ALA A 244 2.81 -7.98 19.52
N GLN A 245 3.19 -9.03 20.25
CA GLN A 245 2.47 -9.49 21.43
C GLN A 245 2.63 -8.45 22.54
N LEU A 246 1.53 -7.83 22.98
CA LEU A 246 1.53 -6.88 24.09
C LEU A 246 1.67 -7.61 25.42
N HIS A 247 2.68 -7.26 26.21
CA HIS A 247 2.83 -7.69 27.59
C HIS A 247 2.76 -6.49 28.55
N THR A 248 1.91 -6.54 29.57
CA THR A 248 1.89 -5.56 30.67
C THR A 248 1.42 -6.22 31.96
N GLN A 249 1.89 -5.73 33.11
CA GLN A 249 1.57 -6.28 34.45
C GLN A 249 1.70 -7.83 34.53
N GLY A 250 2.72 -8.39 33.85
CA GLY A 250 2.99 -9.83 33.76
C GLY A 250 2.08 -10.65 32.81
N ASN A 251 1.05 -10.03 32.23
CA ASN A 251 0.07 -10.70 31.37
C ASN A 251 0.34 -10.43 29.88
N CYS A 252 -0.02 -11.40 29.02
CA CYS A 252 -0.01 -11.24 27.56
C CYS A 252 -1.42 -10.93 27.06
N HIS A 253 -1.58 -9.83 26.31
CA HIS A 253 -2.86 -9.33 25.81
C HIS A 253 -3.06 -9.56 24.31
N GLY A 254 -2.11 -10.25 23.66
CA GLY A 254 -2.13 -10.55 22.23
C GLY A 254 -1.66 -9.39 21.35
N LEU A 255 -1.91 -9.53 20.05
CA LEU A 255 -1.33 -8.68 19.01
C LEU A 255 -1.84 -7.23 19.05
N HIS A 256 -0.90 -6.31 19.20
CA HIS A 256 -1.12 -4.86 19.12
C HIS A 256 -0.10 -4.22 18.16
N ALA A 257 -0.45 -3.04 17.66
CA ALA A 257 0.32 -2.30 16.66
C ALA A 257 1.07 -1.13 17.32
N PHE A 258 2.36 -1.02 17.03
CA PHE A 258 3.27 -0.05 17.65
C PHE A 258 4.05 0.70 16.56
N ILE A 259 4.10 2.03 16.64
CA ILE A 259 4.89 2.87 15.74
C ILE A 259 6.35 2.85 16.23
N VAL A 260 7.23 2.25 15.45
CA VAL A 260 8.66 2.11 15.76
C VAL A 260 9.46 2.98 14.79
N PRO A 261 10.17 4.03 15.26
CA PRO A 261 11.25 4.63 14.49
C PRO A 261 12.34 3.56 14.30
N ILE A 262 12.70 3.27 13.05
CA ILE A 262 13.70 2.24 12.70
C ILE A 262 14.99 2.85 12.12
N ARG A 263 14.95 4.10 11.65
CA ARG A 263 16.10 4.86 11.18
C ARG A 263 16.06 6.27 11.71
N ASP A 264 17.23 6.87 11.83
CA ASP A 264 17.38 8.30 12.06
C ASP A 264 16.74 9.12 10.91
N MET A 265 16.19 10.28 11.24
CA MET A 265 15.40 11.09 10.31
C MET A 265 16.26 11.87 9.30
N ASP A 266 17.47 12.28 9.70
CA ASP A 266 18.36 13.12 8.88
C ASP A 266 19.40 12.28 8.11
N THR A 267 19.92 11.22 8.73
CA THR A 267 20.99 10.37 8.16
C THR A 267 20.51 9.03 7.60
N HIS A 268 19.27 8.63 7.91
CA HIS A 268 18.65 7.34 7.51
C HIS A 268 19.41 6.07 7.97
N VAL A 269 20.36 6.24 8.90
CA VAL A 269 21.09 5.15 9.56
C VAL A 269 20.15 4.41 10.53
N PRO A 270 20.20 3.06 10.62
CA PRO A 270 19.41 2.32 11.60
C PRO A 270 19.67 2.78 13.04
N LEU A 271 18.61 2.93 13.83
CA LEU A 271 18.72 3.37 15.22
C LEU A 271 19.32 2.27 16.14
N PRO A 272 19.84 2.61 17.33
CA PRO A 272 20.37 1.62 18.28
C PRO A 272 19.37 0.51 18.59
N GLY A 273 19.82 -0.75 18.50
CA GLY A 273 18.98 -1.94 18.68
C GLY A 273 18.13 -2.34 17.46
N ILE A 274 18.22 -1.59 16.34
CA ILE A 274 17.60 -1.95 15.06
C ILE A 274 18.59 -2.69 14.18
N VAL A 275 18.23 -3.90 13.72
CA VAL A 275 18.92 -4.56 12.60
C VAL A 275 17.92 -4.76 11.47
N VAL A 276 18.13 -4.05 10.35
CA VAL A 276 17.20 -3.95 9.23
C VAL A 276 17.93 -4.07 7.89
N GLY A 277 17.31 -4.71 6.90
CA GLY A 277 17.89 -4.88 5.56
C GLY A 277 16.94 -5.55 4.57
N ASP A 278 17.34 -5.64 3.31
CA ASP A 278 16.57 -6.31 2.24
C ASP A 278 16.72 -7.85 2.30
N ILE A 279 15.65 -8.60 2.00
CA ILE A 279 15.64 -10.08 2.06
C ILE A 279 16.29 -10.76 0.84
N GLY A 280 16.78 -10.00 -0.14
CA GLY A 280 17.42 -10.50 -1.35
C GLY A 280 16.52 -10.58 -2.59
N PRO A 281 17.05 -11.14 -3.70
CA PRO A 281 16.31 -11.34 -4.94
C PRO A 281 15.11 -12.27 -4.78
N LYS A 282 14.10 -12.06 -5.63
CA LYS A 282 12.80 -12.76 -5.63
C LYS A 282 12.40 -13.09 -7.07
N PHE A 283 11.36 -13.90 -7.27
CA PHE A 283 10.86 -14.27 -8.60
C PHE A 283 10.28 -13.08 -9.39
N GLY A 284 9.69 -12.11 -8.70
CA GLY A 284 9.30 -10.79 -9.22
C GLY A 284 9.66 -9.71 -8.19
N PHE A 285 8.98 -8.57 -8.17
CA PHE A 285 9.13 -7.55 -7.11
C PHE A 285 10.61 -7.13 -6.92
N SER A 286 11.37 -7.02 -8.02
CA SER A 286 12.80 -6.67 -7.97
C SER A 286 13.00 -5.22 -7.55
N GLU A 287 12.06 -4.39 -7.96
CA GLU A 287 11.91 -2.95 -7.76
C GLU A 287 11.64 -2.58 -6.28
N VAL A 288 11.28 -3.55 -5.43
CA VAL A 288 10.95 -3.35 -4.02
C VAL A 288 11.93 -4.04 -3.07
N ASP A 289 12.28 -3.31 -2.04
CA ASP A 289 13.11 -3.63 -0.87
C ASP A 289 12.32 -4.33 0.23
N ASN A 290 11.67 -5.45 -0.11
CA ASN A 290 11.03 -6.31 0.89
C ASN A 290 12.05 -6.64 1.99
N GLY A 291 11.79 -6.18 3.20
CA GLY A 291 12.79 -6.14 4.26
C GLY A 291 12.65 -7.22 5.30
N PHE A 292 13.70 -7.33 6.11
CA PHE A 292 13.68 -7.93 7.43
C PHE A 292 13.92 -6.88 8.51
N LEU A 293 13.41 -7.11 9.72
CA LEU A 293 13.63 -6.27 10.91
C LEU A 293 13.73 -7.14 12.16
N LYS A 294 14.87 -7.02 12.85
CA LYS A 294 15.10 -7.54 14.21
C LYS A 294 15.17 -6.35 15.17
N LEU A 295 14.50 -6.49 16.32
CA LEU A 295 14.50 -5.52 17.41
C LEU A 295 15.27 -6.10 18.60
N GLU A 296 16.23 -5.37 19.15
CA GLU A 296 17.07 -5.79 20.28
C GLU A 296 16.78 -4.91 21.51
N ASN A 297 15.68 -5.23 22.21
CA ASN A 297 15.18 -4.48 23.38
C ASN A 297 14.98 -2.97 23.12
N VAL A 298 14.47 -2.62 21.94
CA VAL A 298 14.24 -1.24 21.47
C VAL A 298 13.13 -0.59 22.29
N ARG A 299 13.43 0.54 22.93
CA ARG A 299 12.46 1.32 23.71
C ARG A 299 11.72 2.34 22.84
N ILE A 300 10.40 2.42 23.00
CA ILE A 300 9.54 3.46 22.43
C ILE A 300 8.58 4.00 23.51
N PRO A 301 8.15 5.28 23.44
CA PRO A 301 7.17 5.83 24.38
C PRO A 301 5.83 5.09 24.41
N LEU A 302 5.10 5.22 25.52
CA LEU A 302 3.72 4.73 25.69
C LEU A 302 2.80 5.16 24.53
N ASP A 303 2.87 6.42 24.09
CA ASP A 303 2.02 6.97 23.04
C ASP A 303 2.42 6.55 21.61
N ASN A 304 3.40 5.66 21.44
CA ASN A 304 3.68 5.00 20.17
C ASN A 304 2.80 3.74 19.94
N MET A 305 2.09 3.21 20.94
CA MET A 305 1.09 2.13 20.75
C MET A 305 -0.20 2.70 20.15
N LEU A 306 -0.77 2.07 19.11
CA LEU A 306 -2.00 2.57 18.47
C LEU A 306 -3.23 2.34 19.36
N MET A 307 -3.73 3.42 19.99
CA MET A 307 -4.62 3.34 21.17
C MET A 307 -6.11 3.67 20.94
N LYS A 308 -6.59 3.73 19.69
CA LYS A 308 -7.99 4.06 19.39
C LYS A 308 -8.99 2.99 19.86
N TYR A 309 -8.57 1.73 19.88
CA TYR A 309 -9.44 0.59 20.22
C TYR A 309 -9.10 -0.06 21.56
N ALA A 310 -7.81 -0.31 21.84
CA ALA A 310 -7.30 -0.88 23.08
C ALA A 310 -6.25 0.06 23.66
N LYS A 311 -6.07 0.11 24.99
CA LYS A 311 -5.12 1.02 25.63
C LYS A 311 -4.25 0.33 26.67
N VAL A 312 -3.13 0.97 26.98
CA VAL A 312 -2.37 0.77 28.21
C VAL A 312 -2.33 2.14 28.89
N GLU A 313 -2.79 2.23 30.12
CA GLU A 313 -2.68 3.44 30.93
C GLU A 313 -1.27 3.54 31.56
N PRO A 314 -0.81 4.71 32.05
CA PRO A 314 0.57 4.89 32.54
C PRO A 314 1.03 3.97 33.69
N ASP A 315 0.09 3.37 34.44
CA ASP A 315 0.34 2.36 35.48
C ASP A 315 0.45 0.92 34.93
N GLY A 316 0.33 0.76 33.61
CA GLY A 316 0.31 -0.51 32.90
C GLY A 316 -1.08 -1.16 32.79
N THR A 317 -2.15 -0.52 33.28
CA THR A 317 -3.50 -1.10 33.24
C THR A 317 -4.01 -1.19 31.81
N TYR A 318 -4.34 -2.40 31.36
CA TYR A 318 -4.79 -2.66 29.99
C TYR A 318 -6.32 -2.50 29.83
N VAL A 319 -6.73 -1.63 28.90
CA VAL A 319 -8.13 -1.43 28.52
C VAL A 319 -8.42 -2.20 27.23
N LYS A 320 -9.22 -3.26 27.35
CA LYS A 320 -9.61 -4.16 26.24
C LYS A 320 -10.46 -3.46 25.17
N PRO A 321 -10.35 -3.85 23.88
CA PRO A 321 -11.15 -3.27 22.81
C PRO A 321 -12.61 -3.77 22.81
N PRO A 322 -13.55 -3.03 22.19
CA PRO A 322 -14.95 -3.47 22.03
C PRO A 322 -15.09 -4.80 21.29
N SER A 323 -14.15 -5.12 20.40
CA SER A 323 -14.04 -6.42 19.74
C SER A 323 -12.60 -6.72 19.38
N ALA A 324 -12.10 -7.89 19.80
CA ALA A 324 -10.75 -8.38 19.47
C ALA A 324 -10.55 -8.73 17.98
N LYS A 325 -11.57 -8.52 17.12
CA LYS A 325 -11.45 -8.67 15.67
C LYS A 325 -11.20 -7.35 14.92
N LEU A 326 -11.30 -6.19 15.58
CA LEU A 326 -11.15 -4.89 14.93
C LEU A 326 -9.77 -4.71 14.28
N THR A 327 -8.71 -5.25 14.92
CA THR A 327 -7.33 -5.29 14.39
C THR A 327 -7.20 -6.06 13.07
N TYR A 328 -8.15 -6.95 12.73
CA TYR A 328 -8.19 -7.68 11.46
C TYR A 328 -9.21 -7.11 10.46
N GLY A 329 -10.02 -6.11 10.83
CA GLY A 329 -11.02 -5.53 9.92
C GLY A 329 -10.38 -5.04 8.63
N THR A 330 -9.18 -4.49 8.79
CA THR A 330 -8.25 -4.11 7.73
C THR A 330 -7.97 -5.32 6.80
N MET A 331 -7.46 -6.46 7.29
CA MET A 331 -7.13 -7.65 6.46
C MET A 331 -8.25 -8.24 5.58
N VAL A 332 -9.52 -7.91 5.88
CA VAL A 332 -10.65 -8.40 5.09
C VAL A 332 -10.77 -7.63 3.77
N PHE A 333 -10.37 -6.37 3.72
CA PHE A 333 -10.72 -5.50 2.60
C PHE A 333 -9.96 -5.77 1.30
N ILE A 334 -8.62 -5.83 1.32
CA ILE A 334 -7.84 -6.00 0.09
C ILE A 334 -8.14 -7.34 -0.59
N ARG A 335 -8.67 -8.33 0.13
CA ARG A 335 -9.19 -9.57 -0.48
C ARG A 335 -10.31 -9.31 -1.50
N SER A 336 -11.03 -8.20 -1.37
CA SER A 336 -11.96 -7.68 -2.39
C SER A 336 -11.21 -7.03 -3.56
N MET A 337 -10.20 -6.22 -3.30
CA MET A 337 -9.39 -5.54 -4.34
C MET A 337 -8.61 -6.54 -5.21
N ILE A 338 -8.07 -7.61 -4.61
CA ILE A 338 -7.39 -8.71 -5.30
C ILE A 338 -8.27 -9.33 -6.40
N VAL A 339 -9.60 -9.31 -6.28
CA VAL A 339 -10.51 -9.78 -7.35
C VAL A 339 -10.43 -8.87 -8.57
N GLY A 340 -10.48 -7.54 -8.38
CA GLY A 340 -10.33 -6.54 -9.44
C GLY A 340 -8.91 -6.54 -10.04
N GLN A 341 -7.89 -6.58 -9.19
CA GLN A 341 -6.48 -6.65 -9.60
C GLN A 341 -6.21 -7.92 -10.43
N SER A 342 -6.76 -9.08 -10.04
CA SER A 342 -6.70 -10.33 -10.80
C SER A 342 -7.40 -10.24 -12.16
N ALA A 343 -8.57 -9.60 -12.22
CA ALA A 343 -9.29 -9.38 -13.47
C ALA A 343 -8.50 -8.46 -14.42
N LEU A 344 -7.83 -7.43 -13.91
CA LEU A 344 -6.97 -6.53 -14.68
C LEU A 344 -5.69 -7.21 -15.17
N ALA A 345 -5.00 -7.98 -14.33
CA ALA A 345 -3.80 -8.74 -14.72
C ALA A 345 -4.13 -9.79 -15.81
N LEU A 346 -5.27 -10.48 -15.68
CA LEU A 346 -5.79 -11.37 -16.71
C LEU A 346 -6.18 -10.61 -17.98
N ALA A 347 -6.83 -9.44 -17.88
CA ALA A 347 -7.20 -8.62 -19.04
C ALA A 347 -5.98 -8.10 -19.81
N LYS A 348 -4.91 -7.67 -19.12
CA LYS A 348 -3.61 -7.32 -19.73
C LYS A 348 -3.02 -8.53 -20.46
N SER A 349 -2.97 -9.69 -19.80
CA SER A 349 -2.43 -10.94 -20.35
C SER A 349 -3.18 -11.40 -21.60
N CYS A 350 -4.52 -11.44 -21.54
CA CYS A 350 -5.39 -11.75 -22.68
C CYS A 350 -5.25 -10.71 -23.80
N THR A 351 -5.11 -9.41 -23.48
CA THR A 351 -4.92 -8.36 -24.48
C THR A 351 -3.63 -8.55 -25.27
N ILE A 352 -2.54 -8.96 -24.61
CA ILE A 352 -1.27 -9.29 -25.28
C ILE A 352 -1.43 -10.57 -26.12
N ALA A 353 -1.90 -11.66 -25.50
CA ALA A 353 -2.01 -12.97 -26.14
C ALA A 353 -2.94 -12.96 -27.37
N ILE A 354 -4.11 -12.34 -27.28
CA ILE A 354 -5.08 -12.28 -28.39
C ILE A 354 -4.55 -11.40 -29.53
N ARG A 355 -3.95 -10.23 -29.22
CA ARG A 355 -3.36 -9.36 -30.26
C ARG A 355 -2.16 -10.03 -30.96
N TYR A 356 -1.35 -10.79 -30.22
CA TYR A 356 -0.26 -11.57 -30.81
C TYR A 356 -0.79 -12.70 -31.68
N SER A 357 -1.78 -13.47 -31.21
CA SER A 357 -2.39 -14.56 -31.99
C SER A 357 -3.08 -14.09 -33.27
N ALA A 358 -3.68 -12.89 -33.26
CA ALA A 358 -4.28 -12.28 -34.46
C ALA A 358 -3.25 -11.83 -35.52
N VAL A 359 -1.95 -11.79 -35.18
CA VAL A 359 -0.84 -11.43 -36.08
C VAL A 359 0.07 -12.62 -36.37
N ARG A 360 0.12 -13.63 -35.48
CA ARG A 360 1.01 -14.78 -35.61
C ARG A 360 0.40 -15.85 -36.51
N HIS A 361 0.56 -15.68 -37.82
CA HIS A 361 0.39 -16.77 -38.77
C HIS A 361 1.47 -17.85 -38.54
N GLN A 362 1.04 -19.11 -38.48
CA GLN A 362 1.87 -20.30 -38.26
C GLN A 362 1.09 -21.55 -38.68
N SER A 363 1.75 -22.50 -39.33
CA SER A 363 1.16 -23.77 -39.81
C SER A 363 0.03 -23.61 -40.84
N GLU A 364 -0.46 -24.74 -41.35
CA GLU A 364 -1.57 -24.82 -42.30
C GLU A 364 -2.45 -26.04 -41.96
N LEU A 365 -3.76 -25.96 -42.24
CA LEU A 365 -4.73 -27.03 -41.92
C LEU A 365 -4.66 -28.24 -42.85
N LYS A 366 -3.95 -28.10 -43.97
CA LYS A 366 -3.56 -29.17 -44.89
C LYS A 366 -2.12 -28.86 -45.32
N PRO A 367 -1.19 -29.83 -45.32
CA PRO A 367 0.09 -29.68 -46.01
C PRO A 367 -0.15 -29.37 -47.49
N GLY A 368 0.65 -28.47 -48.06
CA GLY A 368 0.72 -28.18 -49.50
C GLY A 368 1.20 -29.35 -50.37
#